data_AF-A0A1F3NVF6-F1
#
_entry.id   AF-A0A1F3NVF6-F1
#
_cell.length_a   1.000
_cell.length_b   1.000
_cell.length_c   1.000
_cell.angle_alpha   90.00
_cell.angle_beta   90.00
_cell.angle_gamma   90.00
#
_symmetry.space_group_name_H-M   'P 1'
#
loop_
_entity.id
_entity.type
_entity.pdbx_description
1 polymer ?
#
loop_
_entity_poly.entity_id
_entity_poly.type
_entity_poly.pdbx_seq_one_letter_code
_entity_poly.pdbx_strand_id
1 'polypeptide(L)'
;MPRTTFKELLDAGVHFGHLKRKWNPAMSPYIFMERNGIHIIDLEKTITKLDEAASAMKHIAKSGKKVLFVATKKQAKEIVAEKVKKVNMPYVTERWPGGMLTNFPTIRKAVKKMGSIDKMASDGTFTNLSKRERLQVTRQRAKLEKNLGSIIDLT
;
A
#
# COMPACT_ATOMS: atom_id res chain seq x y z
N MET A 1 1.84 -20.94 -12.74
CA MET A 1 1.94 -19.99 -11.61
C MET A 1 1.61 -20.78 -10.35
N PRO A 2 2.37 -20.64 -9.27
CA PRO A 2 2.02 -21.30 -8.01
C PRO A 2 0.63 -20.82 -7.60
N ARG A 3 -0.29 -21.76 -7.40
CA ARG A 3 -1.64 -21.49 -6.92
C ARG A 3 -1.68 -21.74 -5.43
N THR A 4 -2.22 -20.79 -4.68
CA THR A 4 -2.45 -20.98 -3.25
C THR A 4 -3.46 -22.09 -3.04
N THR A 5 -3.14 -23.05 -2.20
CA THR A 5 -4.04 -24.17 -1.90
C THR A 5 -4.97 -23.85 -0.72
N PHE A 6 -6.09 -24.56 -0.63
CA PHE A 6 -6.99 -24.47 0.52
C PHE A 6 -6.26 -24.69 1.84
N LYS A 7 -5.37 -25.69 1.88
CA LYS A 7 -4.60 -26.03 3.08
C LYS A 7 -3.69 -24.89 3.53
N GLU A 8 -2.99 -24.25 2.60
CA GLU A 8 -2.14 -23.09 2.91
C GLU A 8 -2.95 -21.92 3.48
N LEU A 9 -4.15 -21.65 2.94
CA LEU A 9 -5.04 -20.60 3.45
C LEU A 9 -5.56 -20.94 4.85
N LEU A 10 -5.91 -22.20 5.07
CA LEU A 10 -6.39 -22.69 6.36
C LEU A 10 -5.29 -22.56 7.43
N ASP A 11 -4.09 -23.07 7.13
CA ASP A 11 -2.92 -23.04 8.02
C ASP A 11 -2.46 -21.60 8.31
N ALA A 12 -2.59 -20.69 7.35
CA ALA A 12 -2.32 -19.27 7.53
C ALA A 12 -3.39 -18.53 8.35
N GLY A 13 -4.51 -19.17 8.68
CA GLY A 13 -5.58 -18.57 9.50
C GLY A 13 -6.37 -17.46 8.81
N VAL A 14 -6.36 -17.40 7.47
CA VAL A 14 -7.05 -16.31 6.72
C VAL A 14 -8.58 -16.43 6.72
N HIS A 15 -9.11 -17.56 7.18
CA HIS A 15 -10.54 -17.82 7.30
C HIS A 15 -11.19 -17.07 8.48
N PHE A 16 -10.41 -16.51 9.41
CA PHE A 16 -10.94 -15.74 10.53
C PHE A 16 -11.35 -14.33 10.11
N GLY A 17 -12.65 -14.05 10.23
CA GLY A 17 -13.23 -12.72 10.03
C GLY A 17 -13.29 -11.88 11.30
N HIS A 18 -14.25 -10.96 11.34
CA HIS A 18 -14.52 -10.11 12.50
C HIS A 18 -15.69 -10.64 13.35
N LEU A 19 -15.89 -10.00 14.50
CA LEU A 19 -17.05 -10.24 15.36
C LEU A 19 -18.36 -9.94 14.64
N LYS A 20 -19.42 -10.70 14.93
CA LYS A 20 -20.76 -10.54 14.35
C LYS A 20 -21.27 -9.10 14.36
N ARG A 21 -21.10 -8.38 15.47
CA ARG A 21 -21.55 -6.98 15.61
C ARG A 21 -20.84 -5.96 14.70
N LYS A 22 -19.72 -6.35 14.06
CA LYS A 22 -18.92 -5.49 13.16
C LYS A 22 -19.06 -5.92 11.69
N TRP A 23 -19.98 -6.81 11.38
CA TRP A 23 -20.14 -7.34 10.02
C TRP A 23 -20.84 -6.35 9.10
N ASN A 24 -20.61 -6.52 7.79
CA ASN A 24 -21.33 -5.83 6.74
C ASN A 24 -22.27 -6.85 6.07
N PRO A 25 -23.59 -6.59 5.96
CA PRO A 25 -24.55 -7.51 5.34
C PRO A 25 -24.18 -7.94 3.91
N ALA A 26 -23.50 -7.09 3.15
CA ALA A 26 -23.02 -7.42 1.81
C ALA A 26 -21.98 -8.55 1.79
N MET A 27 -21.40 -8.90 2.94
CA MET A 27 -20.47 -10.02 3.09
C MET A 27 -21.16 -11.37 3.28
N SER A 28 -22.49 -11.41 3.44
CA SER A 28 -23.26 -12.65 3.61
C SER A 28 -22.88 -13.76 2.61
N PRO A 29 -22.73 -13.49 1.30
CA PRO A 29 -22.36 -14.54 0.33
C PRO A 29 -20.96 -15.12 0.53
N TYR A 30 -20.07 -14.43 1.25
CA TYR A 30 -18.67 -14.84 1.48
C TYR A 30 -18.43 -15.41 2.88
N ILE A 31 -19.44 -15.40 3.75
CA ILE A 31 -19.37 -15.99 5.10
C ILE A 31 -19.84 -17.43 5.01
N PHE A 32 -18.98 -18.35 5.45
CA PHE A 32 -19.30 -19.77 5.52
C PHE A 32 -20.20 -20.08 6.73
N MET A 33 -19.78 -19.62 7.91
CA MET A 33 -20.56 -19.79 9.15
C MET A 33 -20.11 -18.79 10.23
N GLU A 34 -20.78 -18.82 11.38
CA GLU A 34 -20.37 -18.12 12.60
C GLU A 34 -19.99 -19.16 13.67
N ARG A 35 -18.86 -18.95 14.37
CA ARG A 35 -18.44 -19.78 15.50
C ARG A 35 -17.92 -18.90 16.62
N ASN A 36 -18.46 -19.06 17.83
CA ASN A 36 -18.09 -18.28 19.01
C ASN A 36 -18.14 -16.75 18.77
N GLY A 37 -19.13 -16.27 18.01
CA GLY A 37 -19.31 -14.85 17.70
C GLY A 37 -18.37 -14.28 16.64
N ILE A 38 -17.53 -15.10 16.00
CA ILE A 38 -16.61 -14.73 14.92
C ILE A 38 -17.12 -15.31 13.59
N HIS A 39 -17.14 -14.50 12.54
CA HIS A 39 -17.44 -14.99 11.20
C HIS A 39 -16.27 -15.77 10.61
N ILE A 40 -16.56 -16.93 10.02
CA ILE A 40 -15.63 -17.74 9.25
C ILE A 40 -15.87 -17.46 7.77
N ILE A 41 -14.82 -17.07 7.06
CA ILE A 41 -14.84 -16.75 5.63
C ILE A 41 -14.74 -18.06 4.83
N ASP A 42 -15.53 -18.13 3.76
CA ASP A 42 -15.54 -19.25 2.83
C ASP A 42 -14.24 -19.30 1.99
N LEU A 43 -13.40 -20.29 2.27
CA LEU A 43 -12.11 -20.45 1.61
C LEU A 43 -12.23 -20.99 0.18
N GLU A 44 -13.26 -21.75 -0.16
CA GLU A 44 -13.46 -22.24 -1.55
C GLU A 44 -13.79 -21.06 -2.48
N LYS A 45 -14.67 -20.16 -2.02
CA LYS A 45 -14.92 -18.89 -2.71
C LYS A 45 -13.66 -18.03 -2.76
N THR A 46 -12.89 -17.99 -1.68
CA THR A 46 -11.63 -17.22 -1.63
C THR A 46 -10.64 -17.69 -2.70
N ILE A 47 -10.45 -19.01 -2.87
CA ILE A 47 -9.56 -19.57 -3.90
C ILE A 47 -10.03 -19.15 -5.30
N THR A 48 -11.33 -19.29 -5.58
CA THR A 48 -11.91 -18.92 -6.87
C THR A 48 -11.69 -17.43 -7.18
N LYS A 49 -11.92 -16.56 -6.19
CA LYS A 49 -11.70 -15.11 -6.32
C LYS A 49 -10.23 -14.71 -6.39
N LEU A 50 -9.34 -15.45 -5.74
CA LEU A 50 -7.90 -15.25 -5.87
C LEU A 50 -7.43 -15.57 -7.29
N ASP A 51 -7.94 -16.64 -7.92
CA ASP A 51 -7.60 -16.99 -9.30
C ASP A 51 -8.12 -15.95 -10.30
N GLU A 52 -9.35 -15.45 -10.12
CA GLU A 52 -9.91 -14.34 -10.91
C GLU A 52 -9.04 -13.08 -10.78
N ALA A 53 -8.70 -12.69 -9.55
CA ALA A 53 -7.89 -11.51 -9.27
C ALA A 53 -6.46 -11.64 -9.82
N ALA A 54 -5.81 -12.80 -9.65
CA ALA A 54 -4.48 -13.05 -10.17
C ALA A 54 -4.45 -12.97 -11.71
N SER A 55 -5.49 -13.47 -12.37
CA SER A 55 -5.65 -13.38 -13.82
C SER A 55 -5.80 -11.93 -14.27
N ALA A 56 -6.67 -11.15 -13.63
CA ALA A 56 -6.83 -9.72 -13.91
C ALA A 56 -5.54 -8.94 -13.72
N MET A 57 -4.82 -9.19 -12.61
CA MET A 57 -3.54 -8.55 -12.31
C MET A 57 -2.47 -8.88 -13.36
N LYS A 58 -2.43 -10.12 -13.85
CA LYS A 58 -1.54 -10.52 -14.95
C LYS A 58 -1.83 -9.73 -16.23
N HIS A 59 -3.10 -9.52 -16.58
CA HIS A 59 -3.48 -8.72 -17.74
C HIS A 59 -3.08 -7.24 -17.58
N ILE A 60 -3.31 -6.65 -16.41
CA ILE A 60 -2.91 -5.26 -16.11
C ILE A 60 -1.38 -5.11 -16.22
N ALA A 61 -0.62 -6.02 -15.60
CA ALA A 61 0.83 -6.01 -15.66
C ALA A 61 1.35 -6.18 -17.10
N LYS A 62 0.75 -7.07 -17.90
CA LYS A 62 1.09 -7.25 -19.32
C LYS A 62 0.86 -5.98 -20.15
N SER A 63 -0.12 -5.15 -19.79
CA SER A 63 -0.39 -3.88 -20.46
C SER A 63 0.61 -2.76 -20.11
N GLY A 64 1.61 -3.02 -19.26
CA GLY A 64 2.62 -2.04 -18.85
C GLY A 64 2.11 -0.99 -17.85
N LYS A 65 0.88 -1.15 -17.34
CA LYS A 65 0.29 -0.24 -16.36
C LYS A 65 0.94 -0.43 -14.98
N LYS A 66 1.07 0.67 -14.24
CA LYS A 66 1.54 0.67 -12.85
C LYS A 66 0.41 0.26 -11.91
N VAL A 67 0.75 -0.52 -10.89
CA VAL A 67 -0.18 -0.98 -9.85
C VAL A 67 0.22 -0.33 -8.54
N LEU A 68 -0.70 0.42 -7.94
CA LEU A 68 -0.48 1.06 -6.64
C LEU A 68 -0.90 0.13 -5.50
N PHE A 69 0.03 -0.21 -4.63
CA PHE A 69 -0.24 -1.01 -3.43
C PHE A 69 -0.49 -0.11 -2.23
N VAL A 70 -1.52 -0.40 -1.43
CA VAL A 70 -1.88 0.45 -0.27
C VAL A 70 -2.09 -0.42 0.96
N ALA A 71 -1.37 -0.13 2.04
CA ALA A 71 -1.48 -0.88 3.29
C ALA A 71 -1.09 -0.03 4.51
N THR A 72 -2.09 0.51 5.21
CA THR A 72 -1.85 1.42 6.36
C THR A 72 -1.83 0.71 7.71
N LYS A 73 -2.31 -0.55 7.77
CA LYS A 73 -2.32 -1.37 8.99
C LYS A 73 -0.91 -1.73 9.42
N LYS A 74 -0.60 -1.60 10.71
CA LYS A 74 0.74 -1.89 11.28
C LYS A 74 1.27 -3.27 10.87
N GLN A 75 0.41 -4.29 10.89
CA GLN A 75 0.78 -5.66 10.52
C GLN A 75 1.15 -5.83 9.04
N ALA A 76 0.70 -4.93 8.16
CA ALA A 76 0.86 -5.05 6.72
C ALA A 76 1.93 -4.11 6.14
N LYS A 77 2.35 -3.07 6.88
CA LYS A 77 3.25 -2.03 6.36
C LYS A 77 4.57 -2.59 5.83
N GLU A 78 5.26 -3.35 6.68
CA GLU A 78 6.59 -3.88 6.35
C GLU A 78 6.50 -4.96 5.27
N ILE A 79 5.50 -5.85 5.39
CA ILE A 79 5.26 -6.93 4.42
C ILE A 79 5.03 -6.36 3.02
N VAL A 80 4.15 -5.36 2.90
CA VAL A 80 3.84 -4.75 1.59
C VAL A 80 5.04 -3.96 1.07
N ALA A 81 5.70 -3.15 1.91
CA ALA A 81 6.89 -2.42 1.48
C ALA A 81 7.99 -3.36 0.94
N GLU A 82 8.30 -4.44 1.66
CA GLU A 82 9.37 -5.36 1.27
C GLU A 82 9.06 -6.12 -0.01
N LYS A 83 7.83 -6.64 -0.14
CA LYS A 83 7.42 -7.43 -1.31
C LYS A 83 7.24 -6.57 -2.55
N VAL A 84 6.69 -5.37 -2.40
CA VAL A 84 6.40 -4.47 -3.54
C VAL A 84 7.69 -3.80 -4.04
N LYS A 85 8.64 -3.48 -3.16
CA LYS A 85 9.95 -2.95 -3.55
C LYS A 85 10.69 -3.89 -4.50
N LYS A 86 10.57 -5.22 -4.31
CA LYS A 86 11.18 -6.23 -5.18
C LYS A 86 10.62 -6.24 -6.61
N VAL A 87 9.36 -5.82 -6.79
CA VAL A 87 8.70 -5.79 -8.11
C VAL A 87 8.66 -4.40 -8.74
N ASN A 88 9.33 -3.41 -8.12
CA ASN A 88 9.44 -2.03 -8.60
C ASN A 88 8.09 -1.37 -8.95
N MET A 89 7.10 -1.58 -8.09
CA MET A 89 5.78 -0.96 -8.18
C MET A 89 5.58 0.09 -7.08
N PRO A 90 4.75 1.11 -7.30
CA PRO A 90 4.48 2.13 -6.29
C PRO A 90 3.64 1.57 -5.14
N TYR A 91 3.92 2.02 -3.92
CA TYR A 91 3.16 1.62 -2.73
C TYR A 91 2.93 2.76 -1.74
N VAL A 92 1.96 2.63 -0.84
CA VAL A 92 1.72 3.56 0.27
C VAL A 92 1.45 2.77 1.54
N THR A 93 2.38 2.83 2.49
CA THR A 93 2.28 2.09 3.75
C THR A 93 1.99 2.97 4.97
N GLU A 94 2.16 4.28 4.83
CA GLU A 94 1.89 5.22 5.91
C GLU A 94 0.47 5.77 5.83
N ARG A 95 0.33 7.10 5.78
CA ARG A 95 -0.96 7.75 5.68
C ARG A 95 -1.31 7.90 4.22
N TRP A 96 -2.53 7.49 3.85
CA TRP A 96 -3.13 7.86 2.58
C TRP A 96 -3.59 9.33 2.62
N PRO A 97 -2.95 10.25 1.88
CA PRO A 97 -3.40 11.64 1.83
C PRO A 97 -4.72 11.74 1.06
N GLY A 98 -5.66 12.53 1.56
CA GLY A 98 -6.85 12.88 0.80
C GLY A 98 -6.46 13.55 -0.52
N GLY A 99 -7.12 13.20 -1.62
CA GLY A 99 -6.79 13.74 -2.93
C GLY A 99 -5.58 13.11 -3.61
N MET A 100 -5.03 11.99 -3.09
CA MET A 100 -3.83 11.39 -3.66
C MET A 100 -3.96 11.00 -5.13
N LEU A 101 -5.12 10.44 -5.52
CA LEU A 101 -5.43 10.09 -6.91
C LEU A 101 -6.25 11.17 -7.62
N THR A 102 -7.15 11.85 -6.90
CA THR A 102 -8.11 12.81 -7.50
C THR A 102 -7.54 14.21 -7.66
N ASN A 103 -6.60 14.63 -6.80
CA ASN A 103 -5.88 15.90 -6.86
C ASN A 103 -4.38 15.66 -7.05
N PHE A 104 -4.05 14.88 -8.09
CA PHE A 104 -2.66 14.56 -8.41
C PHE A 104 -1.77 15.77 -8.70
N PRO A 105 -2.25 16.90 -9.30
CA PRO A 105 -1.42 18.10 -9.47
C PRO A 105 -0.82 18.62 -8.16
N THR A 106 -1.56 18.55 -7.05
CA THR A 106 -1.08 18.98 -5.73
C THR A 106 -0.05 18.00 -5.16
N ILE A 107 -0.29 16.69 -5.30
CA ILE A 107 0.69 15.67 -4.91
C ILE A 107 1.99 15.82 -5.69
N ARG A 108 1.90 16.07 -7.01
CA ARG A 108 3.06 16.30 -7.87
C ARG A 108 3.89 17.50 -7.40
N LYS A 109 3.26 18.57 -6.89
CA LYS A 109 4.00 19.69 -6.27
C LYS A 109 4.79 19.25 -5.03
N ALA A 110 4.21 18.38 -4.19
CA ALA A 110 4.91 17.85 -3.03
C ALA A 110 6.10 16.94 -3.41
N VAL A 111 5.93 16.11 -4.44
CA VAL A 111 7.01 15.29 -5.02
C VAL A 111 8.11 16.16 -5.63
N LYS A 112 7.75 17.20 -6.39
CA LYS A 112 8.73 18.17 -6.92
C LYS A 112 9.50 18.89 -5.81
N LYS A 113 8.82 19.27 -4.72
CA LYS A 113 9.47 19.87 -3.55
C LYS A 113 10.46 18.93 -2.88
N MET A 114 10.18 17.63 -2.87
CA MET A 114 11.09 16.62 -2.37
C MET A 114 12.38 16.59 -3.20
N GLY A 115 12.26 16.53 -4.54
CA GLY A 115 13.40 16.58 -5.45
C GLY A 115 14.18 17.89 -5.39
N SER A 116 13.53 19.03 -5.17
CA SER A 116 14.25 20.30 -4.97
C SER A 116 15.10 20.30 -3.70
N ILE A 117 14.62 19.68 -2.62
CA ILE A 117 15.40 19.56 -1.38
C ILE A 117 16.61 18.65 -1.60
N ASP A 118 16.45 17.55 -2.34
CA ASP A 118 17.57 16.66 -2.68
C ASP A 118 18.62 17.36 -3.54
N LYS A 119 18.19 18.20 -4.49
CA LYS A 119 19.09 19.03 -5.29
C LYS A 119 19.86 20.05 -4.45
N MET A 120 19.19 20.74 -3.52
CA MET A 120 19.84 21.67 -2.59
C MET A 120 20.90 20.98 -1.72
N ALA A 121 20.66 19.72 -1.36
CA ALA A 121 21.61 18.92 -0.58
C ALA A 121 22.84 18.53 -1.41
N SER A 122 22.70 18.29 -2.71
CA SER A 122 23.81 17.91 -3.59
C SER A 122 24.60 19.10 -4.14
N ASP A 123 23.98 20.24 -4.37
CA ASP A 123 24.62 21.46 -4.92
C ASP A 123 25.32 22.33 -3.85
N GLY A 124 25.23 21.95 -2.57
CA GLY A 124 25.87 22.64 -1.46
C GLY A 124 25.11 23.87 -0.95
N THR A 125 24.02 24.30 -1.58
CA THR A 125 23.21 25.43 -1.07
C THR A 125 22.63 25.16 0.32
N PHE A 126 22.51 23.89 0.69
CA PHE A 126 22.11 23.45 2.04
C PHE A 126 23.03 23.95 3.16
N THR A 127 24.31 24.25 2.86
CA THR A 127 25.25 24.75 3.87
C THR A 127 25.03 26.21 4.22
N ASN A 128 24.42 26.98 3.31
CA ASN A 128 24.13 28.41 3.50
C ASN A 128 22.94 28.65 4.44
N LEU A 129 22.16 27.61 4.74
CA LEU A 129 21.05 27.67 5.69
C LEU A 129 21.55 27.66 7.13
N SER A 130 20.85 28.41 7.99
CA SER A 130 21.06 28.34 9.44
C SER A 130 20.78 26.93 9.98
N LYS A 131 21.37 26.58 11.13
CA LYS A 131 21.15 25.27 11.76
C LYS A 131 19.66 24.95 11.97
N ARG A 132 18.85 25.95 12.30
CA ARG A 132 17.41 25.81 12.50
C ARG A 132 16.68 25.49 11.19
N GLU A 133 16.96 26.23 10.13
CA GLU A 133 16.35 26.02 8.82
C GLU A 133 16.75 24.67 8.24
N ARG A 134 18.03 24.32 8.37
CA ARG A 134 18.55 23.01 7.98
C ARG A 134 17.76 21.88 8.63
N LEU A 135 17.54 21.95 9.94
CA LEU A 135 16.76 20.96 10.68
C LEU A 135 15.30 20.89 10.19
N GLN A 136 14.67 22.02 9.89
CA GLN A 136 13.30 22.06 9.37
C GLN A 136 13.20 21.41 7.99
N VAL A 137 14.14 21.73 7.09
CA VAL A 137 14.20 21.15 5.74
C VAL A 137 14.46 19.64 5.81
N THR A 138 15.39 19.18 6.65
CA THR A 138 15.64 17.73 6.86
C THR A 138 14.38 17.02 7.36
N ARG A 139 13.68 17.59 8.35
CA ARG A 139 12.42 17.01 8.88
C ARG A 139 11.33 16.97 7.81
N GLN A 140 11.22 18.02 7.01
CA GLN A 140 10.26 18.07 5.90
C GLN A 140 10.59 17.00 4.86
N ARG A 141 11.86 16.83 4.49
CA ARG A 141 12.29 15.83 3.52
C ARG A 141 12.03 14.41 4.00
N ALA A 142 12.36 14.10 5.27
CA ALA A 142 12.09 12.80 5.86
C ALA A 142 10.59 12.49 5.91
N LYS A 143 9.76 13.49 6.23
CA LYS A 143 8.30 13.35 6.21
C LYS A 143 7.76 13.12 4.79
N LEU A 144 8.31 13.80 3.79
CA LEU A 144 7.92 13.60 2.38
C LEU A 144 8.35 12.21 1.89
N GLU A 145 9.57 11.77 2.19
CA GLU A 145 10.07 10.43 1.82
C GLU A 145 9.15 9.34 2.35
N LYS A 146 8.85 9.43 3.65
CA LYS A 146 8.09 8.41 4.35
C LYS A 146 6.67 8.25 3.79
N ASN A 147 6.09 9.33 3.27
CA ASN A 147 4.72 9.33 2.77
C ASN A 147 4.63 9.14 1.25
N LEU A 148 5.59 9.67 0.49
CA LEU A 148 5.51 9.82 -0.97
C LEU A 148 6.73 9.26 -1.72
N GLY A 149 7.75 8.71 -1.04
CA GLY A 149 8.99 8.27 -1.67
C GLY A 149 8.77 7.21 -2.75
N SER A 150 7.89 6.26 -2.50
CA SER A 150 7.52 5.17 -3.42
C SER A 150 6.60 5.59 -4.57
N ILE A 151 6.14 6.84 -4.61
CA ILE A 151 5.27 7.35 -5.70
C ILE A 151 5.95 8.44 -6.53
N ILE A 152 7.24 8.66 -6.34
CA ILE A 152 8.03 9.59 -7.16
C ILE A 152 7.90 9.21 -8.64
N ASP A 153 7.92 7.91 -8.92
CA ASP A 153 7.91 7.37 -10.28
C ASP A 153 6.49 7.17 -10.85
N LEU A 154 5.44 7.70 -10.21
CA LEU A 154 4.08 7.77 -10.76
C LEU A 154 3.89 8.92 -11.77
N THR A 155 4.98 9.47 -12.32
CA THR A 155 4.93 10.69 -13.14
C THR A 155 4.65 10.41 -14.60
#